data_AF-A0A963I6T4-F1
#
_entry.id   AF-A0A963I6T4-F1
#
_cell.length_a   1.000
_cell.length_b   1.000
_cell.length_c   1.000
_cell.angle_alpha   90.00
_cell.angle_beta   90.00
_cell.angle_gamma   90.00
#
_symmetry.space_group_name_H-M   'P 1'
#
loop_
_entity.id
_entity.type
_entity.pdbx_description
1 polymer ?
#
loop_
_entity_poly.entity_id
_entity_poly.type
_entity_poly.pdbx_seq_one_letter_code
_entity_poly.pdbx_strand_id
1 'polypeptide(L)'
;YLPRIFVNLAMTPADSVAERERLLLMARKLFRFMTPLGVLAVGLGLWLWLGYGFTGGWLHAKTALVVALIGYHVYCGTLLARFAANANTRSHTWYRVFNEMPVLVLFVVVFLVVLKPF
;
A
#
# COMPACT_ATOMS: atom_id res chain seq x y z
N TYR A 1 -5.44 -3.13 -4.62
CA TYR A 1 -6.02 -4.48 -4.61
C TYR A 1 -5.95 -5.18 -3.25
N LEU A 2 -4.80 -5.21 -2.58
CA LEU A 2 -4.68 -5.81 -1.24
C LEU A 2 -5.69 -5.26 -0.19
N PRO A 3 -5.98 -3.94 -0.12
CA PRO A 3 -6.98 -3.40 0.81
C PRO A 3 -8.39 -3.93 0.57
N ARG A 4 -8.74 -4.18 -0.69
CA ARG A 4 -10.04 -4.76 -1.06
C ARG A 4 -10.19 -6.19 -0.54
N ILE A 5 -9.10 -6.97 -0.52
CA ILE A 5 -9.11 -8.30 0.10
C ILE A 5 -9.33 -8.18 1.61
N PHE A 6 -8.79 -7.15 2.27
CA PHE A 6 -9.06 -6.88 3.69
C PHE A 6 -10.50 -6.50 3.97
N VAL A 7 -11.16 -5.74 3.08
CA VAL A 7 -12.60 -5.46 3.19
C VAL A 7 -13.39 -6.76 3.18
N ASN A 8 -13.09 -7.66 2.23
CA ASN A 8 -13.77 -8.95 2.13
C ASN A 8 -13.50 -9.81 3.38
N LEU A 9 -12.24 -9.89 3.85
CA LEU A 9 -11.89 -10.59 5.09
C LEU A 9 -12.63 -10.06 6.33
N ALA A 10 -12.91 -8.76 6.38
CA ALA A 10 -13.66 -8.14 7.47
C ALA A 10 -15.19 -8.32 7.33
N MET A 11 -15.68 -8.71 6.15
CA MET A 11 -17.11 -9.01 5.89
C MET A 11 -17.42 -10.50 5.98
N THR A 12 -16.43 -11.37 5.80
CA THR A 12 -16.63 -12.83 5.88
C THR A 12 -17.09 -13.23 7.29
N PRO A 13 -18.23 -13.93 7.44
CA PRO A 13 -18.70 -14.45 8.73
C PRO A 13 -17.70 -15.41 9.36
N ALA A 14 -17.67 -15.48 10.70
CA ALA A 14 -16.75 -16.33 11.44
C ALA A 14 -16.90 -17.83 11.09
N ASP A 15 -18.10 -18.25 10.68
CA ASP A 15 -18.43 -19.63 10.33
C ASP A 15 -17.85 -20.06 8.96
N SER A 16 -17.44 -19.10 8.12
CA SER A 16 -16.88 -19.36 6.78
C SER A 16 -15.35 -19.50 6.81
N VAL A 17 -14.85 -20.49 7.56
CA VAL A 17 -13.40 -20.72 7.77
C VAL A 17 -12.65 -20.91 6.45
N ALA A 18 -13.19 -21.72 5.52
CA ALA A 18 -12.56 -22.01 4.24
C ALA A 18 -12.41 -20.78 3.33
N GLU A 19 -13.39 -19.87 3.35
CA GLU A 19 -13.34 -18.63 2.57
C GLU A 19 -12.28 -17.68 3.14
N ARG A 20 -12.24 -17.54 4.46
CA ARG A 20 -11.25 -16.70 5.16
C ARG A 20 -9.83 -17.18 4.90
N GLU A 21 -9.57 -18.49 4.95
CA GLU A 21 -8.25 -19.05 4.64
C GLU A 21 -7.81 -18.79 3.20
N ARG A 22 -8.74 -18.96 2.24
CA ARG A 22 -8.48 -18.67 0.83
C ARG A 22 -8.12 -17.20 0.61
N LEU A 23 -8.87 -16.28 1.21
CA LEU A 23 -8.61 -14.85 1.12
C LEU A 23 -7.28 -14.46 1.78
N LEU A 24 -6.95 -15.03 2.94
CA LEU A 24 -5.66 -14.83 3.61
C LEU A 24 -4.50 -15.33 2.75
N LEU A 25 -4.65 -16.49 2.11
CA LEU A 25 -3.64 -17.06 1.21
C LEU A 25 -3.43 -16.15 -0.01
N MET A 26 -4.51 -15.67 -0.64
CA MET A 26 -4.41 -14.70 -1.73
C MET A 26 -3.74 -13.40 -1.30
N ALA A 27 -4.09 -12.87 -0.12
CA ALA A 27 -3.48 -11.66 0.43
C ALA A 27 -1.97 -11.85 0.69
N ARG A 28 -1.55 -12.98 1.27
CA ARG A 28 -0.12 -13.31 1.49
C ARG A 28 0.64 -13.44 0.18
N LYS A 29 0.09 -14.16 -0.80
CA LYS A 29 0.73 -14.30 -2.12
C LYS A 29 0.90 -12.94 -2.80
N LEU A 30 -0.15 -12.11 -2.79
CA LEU A 30 -0.11 -10.78 -3.39
C LEU A 30 0.90 -9.86 -2.68
N PHE A 31 0.91 -9.86 -1.34
CA PHE A 31 1.87 -9.07 -0.57
C PHE A 31 3.32 -9.49 -0.83
N ARG A 32 3.58 -10.81 -0.86
CA ARG A 32 4.91 -11.36 -1.14
C ARG A 32 5.36 -11.08 -2.58
N PHE A 33 4.44 -10.95 -3.53
CA PHE A 33 4.76 -10.60 -4.90
C PHE A 33 5.01 -9.09 -5.09
N MET A 34 4.21 -8.22 -4.46
CA MET A 34 4.39 -6.77 -4.56
C MET A 34 5.65 -6.27 -3.87
N THR A 35 6.05 -6.87 -2.74
CA THR A 35 7.19 -6.40 -1.93
C THR A 35 8.51 -6.34 -2.72
N PRO A 36 8.99 -7.39 -3.40
CA PRO A 36 10.23 -7.32 -4.19
C PRO A 36 10.12 -6.35 -5.36
N LEU A 37 8.95 -6.26 -6.02
CA LEU A 37 8.71 -5.26 -7.07
C LEU A 37 8.83 -3.83 -6.53
N GLY A 38 8.27 -3.56 -5.35
CA GLY A 38 8.38 -2.27 -4.68
C GLY A 38 9.82 -1.92 -4.32
N VAL A 39 10.57 -2.89 -3.79
CA VAL A 39 12.00 -2.71 -3.47
C VAL A 39 12.80 -2.42 -4.75
N LEU A 40 12.55 -3.16 -5.84
CA LEU A 40 13.19 -2.90 -7.13
C LEU A 40 12.84 -1.52 -7.67
N ALA A 41 11.57 -1.10 -7.60
CA ALA A 41 11.14 0.22 -8.05
C ALA A 41 11.82 1.36 -7.26
N VAL A 42 11.95 1.21 -5.94
CA VAL A 42 12.65 2.17 -5.07
C VAL A 42 14.15 2.17 -5.37
N GLY A 43 14.76 1.00 -5.51
CA GLY A 43 16.18 0.85 -5.83
C GLY A 43 16.56 1.46 -7.18
N LEU A 44 15.78 1.17 -8.23
CA LEU A 44 15.96 1.77 -9.55
C LEU A 44 15.71 3.28 -9.53
N GLY A 45 14.70 3.74 -8.77
CA GLY A 45 14.42 5.16 -8.61
C GLY A 45 15.55 5.92 -7.92
N LEU A 46 16.12 5.35 -6.85
CA LEU A 46 17.31 5.89 -6.17
C LEU A 46 18.54 5.86 -7.08
N TRP A 47 18.72 4.76 -7.83
CA TRP A 47 19.84 4.64 -8.75
C TRP A 47 19.80 5.71 -9.84
N LEU A 48 18.64 5.92 -10.44
CA LEU A 48 18.46 6.97 -11.45
C LEU A 48 18.67 8.36 -10.85
N TRP A 49 18.20 8.61 -9.63
CA TRP A 49 18.39 9.89 -8.96
C TRP A 49 19.88 10.18 -8.70
N LEU A 50 20.61 9.24 -8.09
CA LEU A 50 22.03 9.40 -7.79
C LEU A 50 22.90 9.45 -9.05
N GLY A 51 22.52 8.70 -10.10
CA GLY A 51 23.24 8.67 -11.37
C GLY A 51 23.10 9.94 -12.21
N TYR A 52 21.91 10.56 -12.23
CA TYR A 52 21.66 11.78 -13.02
C TYR A 52 21.80 13.09 -12.21
N GLY A 53 21.86 13.04 -10.88
CA GLY A 53 22.08 14.22 -10.05
C GLY A 53 20.96 15.25 -10.12
N PHE A 54 19.70 14.81 -10.25
CA PHE A 54 18.56 15.73 -10.24
C PHE A 54 18.52 16.52 -8.92
N THR A 55 18.32 17.83 -9.02
CA THR A 55 18.20 18.76 -7.89
C THR A 55 16.95 19.63 -8.09
N GLY A 56 16.27 20.00 -7.00
CA GLY A 56 15.04 20.82 -7.04
C GLY A 56 14.00 20.43 -5.98
N GLY A 57 13.16 21.37 -5.54
CA GLY A 57 12.16 21.16 -4.49
C GLY A 57 11.15 20.05 -4.82
N TRP A 58 10.81 19.90 -6.10
CA TRP A 58 10.03 18.80 -6.66
C TRP A 58 10.50 17.40 -6.22
N LEU A 59 11.81 17.20 -6.14
CA LEU A 59 12.41 15.89 -5.85
C LEU A 59 12.21 15.49 -4.39
N HIS A 60 12.29 16.46 -3.47
CA HIS A 60 11.94 16.26 -2.06
C HIS A 60 10.46 15.87 -1.91
N ALA A 61 9.58 16.50 -2.70
CA ALA A 61 8.16 16.18 -2.65
C ALA A 61 7.87 14.79 -3.25
N LYS A 62 8.53 14.42 -4.34
CA LYS A 62 8.46 13.07 -4.94
C LYS A 62 8.98 12.00 -3.99
N THR A 63 10.10 12.25 -3.31
CA THR A 63 10.69 11.29 -2.34
C THR A 63 9.81 11.14 -1.10
N ALA A 64 9.22 12.23 -0.59
CA ALA A 64 8.23 12.16 0.49
C ALA A 64 7.03 11.26 0.12
N LEU A 65 6.52 11.36 -1.13
CA LEU A 65 5.45 10.50 -1.63
C LEU A 65 5.86 9.02 -1.69
N VAL A 66 7.09 8.73 -2.14
CA VAL A 66 7.63 7.37 -2.15
C VAL A 66 7.71 6.81 -0.73
N VAL A 67 8.20 7.59 0.24
CA VAL A 67 8.25 7.20 1.65
C VAL A 67 6.84 6.94 2.21
N ALA A 68 5.87 7.79 1.90
CA ALA A 68 4.48 7.59 2.30
C ALA A 68 3.89 6.28 1.73
N LEU A 69 4.16 5.98 0.46
CA LEU A 69 3.75 4.72 -0.18
C LEU A 69 4.42 3.50 0.45
N ILE A 70 5.71 3.58 0.80
CA ILE A 70 6.41 2.52 1.53
C ILE A 70 5.76 2.30 2.90
N GLY A 71 5.50 3.37 3.65
CA GLY A 71 4.81 3.29 4.94
C GLY A 71 3.44 2.64 4.84
N TYR A 72 2.67 2.99 3.80
CA TYR A 72 1.39 2.37 3.51
C TYR A 72 1.52 0.86 3.23
N HIS A 73 2.51 0.45 2.43
CA HIS A 73 2.77 -0.96 2.13
C HIS A 73 3.17 -1.75 3.39
N VAL A 74 4.05 -1.19 4.23
CA VAL A 74 4.44 -1.82 5.50
C VAL A 74 3.25 -1.95 6.46
N TYR A 75 2.40 -0.93 6.54
CA TYR A 75 1.18 -0.98 7.34
C TYR A 75 0.21 -2.06 6.85
N CYS A 76 0.09 -2.24 5.53
CA CYS A 76 -0.68 -3.36 4.97
C CYS A 76 -0.18 -4.73 5.44
N GLY A 77 1.15 -4.91 5.55
CA GLY A 77 1.74 -6.13 6.10
C GLY A 77 1.36 -6.37 7.57
N THR A 78 1.38 -5.32 8.38
CA THR A 78 0.93 -5.37 9.79
C THR A 78 -0.53 -5.80 9.89
N LEU A 79 -1.38 -5.26 9.01
CA LEU A 79 -2.79 -5.57 8.95
C LEU A 79 -3.04 -7.03 8.55
N LEU A 80 -2.29 -7.52 7.56
CA LEU A 80 -2.32 -8.92 7.14
C LEU A 80 -1.92 -9.86 8.28
N ALA A 81 -0.89 -9.52 9.07
CA ALA A 81 -0.48 -10.29 10.24
C ALA A 81 -1.58 -10.31 11.31
N ARG A 82 -2.26 -9.18 11.56
CA ARG A 82 -3.41 -9.12 12.49
C ARG A 82 -4.59 -9.96 12.03
N PHE A 83 -4.91 -9.94 10.74
CA PHE A 83 -5.95 -10.82 10.18
C PHE A 83 -5.58 -12.29 10.32
N ALA A 84 -4.30 -12.65 10.10
CA ALA A 84 -3.81 -14.01 10.28
C ALA A 84 -3.92 -14.48 11.74
N ALA A 85 -3.63 -13.60 12.70
CA ALA A 85 -3.76 -13.84 14.14
C ALA A 85 -5.21 -13.79 14.66
N ASN A 86 -6.19 -13.58 13.77
CA ASN A 86 -7.61 -13.39 14.12
C ASN A 86 -7.87 -12.25 15.13
N ALA A 87 -6.93 -11.30 15.24
CA ALA A 87 -6.97 -10.18 16.17
C ALA A 87 -7.48 -8.90 15.50
N ASN A 88 -8.35 -9.04 14.50
CA ASN A 88 -8.87 -7.87 13.80
C ASN A 88 -9.92 -7.16 14.66
N THR A 89 -9.61 -5.95 15.09
CA THR A 89 -10.50 -5.08 15.87
C THR A 89 -11.17 -3.99 15.03
N ARG A 90 -10.92 -3.95 13.71
CA ARG A 90 -11.41 -2.89 12.81
C ARG A 90 -12.59 -3.38 11.97
N SER A 91 -13.60 -2.52 11.84
CA SER A 91 -14.79 -2.78 11.04
C SER A 91 -14.50 -2.68 9.53
N HIS A 92 -15.29 -3.40 8.73
CA HIS A 92 -15.25 -3.37 7.27
C HIS A 92 -15.35 -1.94 6.67
N THR A 93 -16.01 -1.00 7.35
CA THR A 93 -16.07 0.43 6.93
C THR A 93 -14.70 1.10 7.02
N TRP A 94 -13.90 0.79 8.04
CA TRP A 94 -12.54 1.30 8.17
C TRP A 94 -11.67 0.80 7.01
N TYR A 95 -11.83 -0.46 6.62
CA TYR A 95 -11.12 -1.03 5.47
C TYR A 95 -11.56 -0.45 4.12
N ARG A 96 -12.82 0.00 3.99
CA ARG A 96 -13.28 0.73 2.81
C ARG A 96 -12.58 2.07 2.66
N VAL A 97 -12.53 2.86 3.74
CA VAL A 97 -11.78 4.12 3.76
C VAL A 97 -10.29 3.88 3.50
N PHE A 98 -9.72 2.83 4.09
CA PHE A 98 -8.33 2.46 3.83
C PHE A 98 -8.09 2.10 2.36
N ASN A 99 -9.06 1.51 1.67
CA ASN A 99 -8.98 1.24 0.23
C ASN A 99 -9.05 2.51 -0.64
N GLU A 100 -9.50 3.65 -0.10
CA GLU A 100 -9.50 4.94 -0.80
C GLU A 100 -8.18 5.70 -0.66
N MET A 101 -7.32 5.33 0.32
CA MET A 101 -5.99 5.94 0.49
C MET A 101 -5.15 5.97 -0.80
N PRO A 102 -5.08 4.90 -1.62
CA PRO A 102 -4.36 4.94 -2.90
C PRO A 102 -4.91 5.99 -3.88
N VAL A 103 -6.22 6.25 -3.86
CA VAL A 103 -6.85 7.27 -4.71
C VAL A 103 -6.47 8.67 -4.25
N LEU A 104 -6.46 8.90 -2.94
CA LEU A 104 -5.98 10.17 -2.36
C LEU A 104 -4.50 10.42 -2.69
N VAL A 105 -3.65 9.39 -2.56
CA VAL A 105 -2.23 9.49 -2.94
C VAL A 105 -2.10 9.79 -4.43
N LEU A 106 -2.87 9.12 -5.30
CA LEU A 106 -2.87 9.42 -6.74
C LEU A 106 -3.26 10.87 -7.02
N PHE A 107 -4.30 11.38 -6.35
CA PHE A 107 -4.75 12.76 -6.49
C PHE A 107 -3.65 13.76 -6.10
N VAL A 108 -3.00 13.55 -4.95
CA VAL A 108 -1.87 14.39 -4.50
C VAL A 108 -0.70 14.32 -5.48
N VAL A 109 -0.35 13.13 -5.97
CA VAL A 109 0.72 12.93 -6.96
C VAL A 109 0.40 13.70 -8.24
N VAL A 110 -0.81 13.59 -8.78
CA VAL A 110 -1.23 14.30 -10.00
C VAL A 110 -1.15 15.81 -9.80
N PHE A 111 -1.66 16.32 -8.67
CA PHE A 111 -1.61 17.74 -8.37
C PHE A 111 -0.17 18.25 -8.29
N LEU A 112 0.70 17.48 -7.63
CA LEU A 112 2.12 17.76 -7.54
C LEU A 112 2.76 17.81 -8.94
N VAL A 113 2.44 16.83 -9.80
CA VAL A 113 2.95 16.69 -11.17
C VAL A 113 2.49 17.79 -12.11
N VAL A 114 1.24 18.20 -12.02
CA VAL A 114 0.66 19.20 -12.90
C VAL A 114 1.09 20.59 -12.50
N LEU A 115 1.03 20.92 -11.21
CA LEU A 115 1.32 22.27 -10.77
C LEU A 115 2.81 22.58 -10.71
N LYS A 116 3.68 21.56 -10.60
CA LYS A 116 5.12 21.69 -10.34
C LYS A 116 5.43 22.96 -9.53
N PRO A 117 4.92 23.06 -8.28
CA PRO A 117 4.97 24.34 -7.56
C PRO A 117 6.40 24.79 -7.19
N PHE A 118 7.43 24.02 -7.60
CA PHE A 118 8.85 24.23 -7.40
C PHE A 118 9.64 23.46 -8.47
#